data_AF-A0A4U9HU15-F1
#
_entry.id   AF-A0A4U9HU15-F1
#
_cell.length_a   1.000
_cell.length_b   1.000
_cell.length_c   1.000
_cell.angle_alpha   90.00
_cell.angle_beta   90.00
_cell.angle_gamma   90.00
#
_symmetry.space_group_name_H-M   'P 1'
#
loop_
_entity.id
_entity.type
_entity.pdbx_description
1 polymer ?
#
loop_
_entity_poly.entity_id
_entity_poly.type
_entity_poly.pdbx_seq_one_letter_code
_entity_poly.pdbx_strand_id
1 'polypeptide(L)' 'MLRGEPRRAIGCFDWDPFVAMLGDEIMMVKQDVGAMMTEVFRQVESGISGTALTEIPVQLMA' A
#
# COMPACT_ATOMS: atom_id res chain seq x y z
N MET A 1 6.83 -16.37 35.75
CA MET A 1 6.73 -15.05 35.09
C MET A 1 7.80 -14.99 34.00
N LEU A 2 7.48 -15.47 32.79
CA LEU A 2 8.37 -15.32 31.63
C LEU A 2 8.08 -13.93 31.05
N ARG A 3 9.10 -13.08 30.93
CA ARG A 3 8.97 -11.79 30.24
C ARG A 3 8.68 -12.12 28.77
N GLY A 4 7.51 -11.77 28.27
CA GLY A 4 7.15 -11.96 26.87
C GLY A 4 8.03 -11.10 25.98
N GLU A 5 8.60 -11.69 24.94
CA GLU A 5 9.32 -10.98 23.88
C GLU A 5 8.46 -9.83 23.31
N PRO A 6 9.05 -8.68 22.94
CA PRO A 6 8.29 -7.58 22.35
C PRO A 6 7.60 -8.05 21.06
N ARG A 7 6.27 -7.87 20.98
CA ARG A 7 5.48 -8.13 19.76
C ARG A 7 6.14 -7.38 18.60
N ARG A 8 6.63 -8.12 17.60
CA ARG A 8 7.27 -7.52 16.42
C ARG A 8 6.16 -7.10 15.46
N ALA A 9 6.04 -5.80 15.21
CA ALA A 9 5.12 -5.33 14.19
C ALA A 9 5.69 -5.62 12.80
N ILE A 10 4.88 -6.21 11.92
CA ILE A 10 5.20 -6.45 10.51
C ILE A 10 4.50 -5.38 9.69
N GLY A 11 5.27 -4.61 8.91
CA GLY A 11 4.72 -3.65 7.95
C GLY A 11 4.50 -4.31 6.59
N CYS A 12 3.31 -4.16 6.03
CA CYS A 12 2.93 -4.65 4.71
C CYS A 12 2.34 -3.52 3.83
N PHE A 13 2.49 -3.68 2.52
CA PHE A 13 1.97 -2.80 1.47
C PHE A 13 0.98 -3.60 0.60
N ASP A 14 0.18 -2.93 -0.23
CA ASP A 14 -0.97 -3.42 -1.03
C ASP A 14 -2.33 -3.21 -0.32
N TRP A 15 -2.41 -3.56 0.96
CA TRP A 15 -3.65 -3.71 1.77
C TRP A 15 -4.53 -4.87 1.31
N ASP A 16 -4.42 -5.98 2.03
CA ASP A 16 -5.23 -7.17 1.87
C ASP A 16 -6.36 -7.17 2.94
N PRO A 17 -7.65 -7.26 2.56
CA PRO A 17 -8.74 -7.28 3.53
C PRO A 17 -8.69 -8.48 4.49
N PHE A 18 -7.98 -9.56 4.15
CA PHE A 18 -7.79 -10.73 5.00
C PHE A 18 -6.69 -10.54 6.05
N VAL A 19 -5.98 -9.41 6.09
CA VAL A 19 -4.99 -9.13 7.14
C VAL A 19 -5.58 -9.19 8.55
N ALA A 20 -6.85 -8.83 8.69
CA ALA A 20 -7.58 -8.94 9.95
C ALA A 20 -7.60 -10.38 10.51
N MET A 21 -7.37 -11.39 9.67
CA MET A 21 -7.29 -12.80 10.07
C MET A 21 -5.89 -13.24 10.53
N LEU A 22 -4.85 -12.45 10.24
CA LEU A 22 -3.44 -12.77 10.52
C LEU A 22 -2.97 -12.24 11.89
N GLY A 23 -3.78 -11.39 12.55
CA GLY A 23 -3.56 -10.86 13.89
C GLY A 23 -3.03 -9.42 13.93
N ASP A 24 -3.19 -8.77 15.08
CA ASP A 24 -2.95 -7.32 15.27
C ASP A 24 -1.47 -6.90 15.22
N GLU A 25 -0.57 -7.80 14.85
CA GLU A 25 0.87 -7.52 14.65
C GLU A 25 1.18 -7.04 13.24
N ILE A 26 0.22 -7.08 12.31
CA ILE A 26 0.44 -6.67 10.92
C ILE A 26 -0.19 -5.30 10.69
N MET A 27 0.67 -4.32 10.37
CA MET A 27 0.27 -3.00 9.94
C MET A 27 0.26 -2.95 8.41
N MET A 28 -0.82 -2.46 7.81
CA MET A 28 -0.93 -2.33 6.37
C MET A 28 -1.08 -0.88 5.92
N VAL A 29 -0.37 -0.54 4.86
CA VAL A 29 -0.55 0.69 4.10
C VAL A 29 -1.28 0.35 2.81
N LYS A 30 -2.34 1.09 2.49
CA LYS A 30 -3.17 0.82 1.32
C LYS A 30 -2.65 1.53 0.09
N GLN A 31 -2.45 0.77 -0.98
CA GLN A 31 -2.13 1.33 -2.29
C GLN A 31 -3.38 2.01 -2.86
N ASP A 32 -3.22 3.22 -3.39
CA ASP A 32 -4.28 3.87 -4.16
C ASP A 32 -4.31 3.33 -5.59
N VAL A 33 -4.77 2.09 -5.75
CA VAL A 33 -4.87 1.41 -7.04
C VAL A 33 -5.73 2.22 -8.02
N GLY A 34 -6.78 2.87 -7.51
CA GLY A 34 -7.65 3.72 -8.33
C GLY A 34 -6.88 4.87 -8.97
N ALA A 35 -6.19 5.68 -8.16
CA ALA A 35 -5.40 6.80 -8.65
C ALA A 35 -4.24 6.35 -9.55
N MET A 36 -3.59 5.22 -9.24
CA MET A 36 -2.57 4.64 -10.10
C MET A 36 -3.11 4.29 -11.48
N MET A 37 -4.25 3.60 -11.56
CA MET A 37 -4.86 3.24 -12.84
C MET A 37 -5.32 4.48 -13.61
N THR A 38 -5.94 5.46 -12.93
CA THR A 38 -6.32 6.74 -13.55
C THR A 38 -5.13 7.42 -14.21
N GLU A 39 -3.98 7.48 -13.53
CA GLU A 39 -2.78 8.10 -14.07
C GLU A 39 -2.20 7.32 -15.25
N VAL A 40 -2.19 5.99 -15.19
CA VAL A 40 -1.77 5.13 -16.31
C VAL A 40 -2.62 5.40 -17.55
N PHE A 41 -3.95 5.39 -17.42
CA PHE A 41 -4.84 5.65 -18.56
C PHE A 41 -4.64 7.05 -19.13
N ARG A 42 -4.50 8.06 -18.26
CA ARG A 42 -4.22 9.44 -18.68
C ARG A 42 -2.93 9.54 -19.50
N GLN A 43 -1.86 8.86 -19.09
CA GLN A 43 -0.58 8.87 -19.79
C GLN A 43 -0.65 8.18 -21.16
N VAL A 44 -1.37 7.06 -21.23
CA VAL A 44 -1.62 6.35 -22.50
C VAL A 44 -2.37 7.25 -23.47
N GLU A 45 -3.42 7.94 -23.01
CA GLU A 45 -4.22 8.86 -23.83
C GLU A 45 -3.45 10.10 -24.28
N SER A 46 -2.58 10.66 -23.43
CA SER A 46 -1.78 11.84 -23.78
C SER A 46 -0.59 11.54 -24.70
N GLY A 47 -0.32 10.26 -24.97
CA GLY A 47 0.93 9.80 -25.58
C GLY A 47 2.06 9.78 -24.55
N ILE A 48 2.66 8.60 -24.37
CA ILE A 48 3.79 8.42 -23.46
C ILE A 48 5.04 8.97 -24.13
N SER A 49 5.70 9.96 -23.51
CA SER A 49 6.98 10.49 -23.99
C SER A 49 8.01 10.50 -22.87
N GLY A 50 9.11 9.77 -23.09
CA GLY A 50 10.19 9.63 -22.12
C GLY A 50 9.86 8.75 -20.90
N THR A 51 10.73 8.82 -19.90
CA THR A 51 10.60 8.12 -18.62
C THR A 51 10.32 9.13 -17.51
N ALA A 52 9.08 9.58 -17.38
CA ALA A 52 8.66 10.43 -16.27
C ALA A 52 8.16 9.56 -15.10
N LEU A 53 8.68 9.80 -13.90
CA LEU A 53 8.17 9.17 -12.67
C LEU A 53 6.99 9.98 -12.15
N THR A 54 5.84 9.32 -11.98
CA THR A 54 4.69 9.89 -11.26
C THR A 54 4.47 9.09 -9.99
N GLU A 55 4.54 9.75 -8.84
CA GLU A 55 4.34 9.13 -7.53
C GLU A 55 2.90 9.33 -7.07
N ILE A 56 2.21 8.24 -6.71
CA ILE A 56 0.86 8.28 -6.16
C ILE A 56 0.94 8.02 -4.65
N PRO A 57 0.45 8.95 -3.79
CA PRO A 57 0.46 8.76 -2.35
C PRO A 57 -0.33 7.52 -1.92
N VAL A 58 0.13 6.89 -0.86
CA VAL A 58 -0.58 5.80 -0.19
C VAL A 58 -1.77 6.31 0.62
N GLN A 59 -2.74 5.44 0.84
CA GLN A 59 -3.86 5.68 1.74
C GLN A 59 -3.55 5.14 3.13
N LEU A 60 -3.61 6.01 4.13
CA LEU A 60 -3.64 5.62 5.54
C LEU A 60 -5.08 5.20 5.87
N MET A 61 -5.25 3.93 6.23
CA MET A 61 -6.51 3.42 6.76
C MET A 61 -6.46 3.58 8.29
N ALA A 62 -7.26 4.51 8.82
CA ALA A 62 -7.42 4.73 10.26
C ALA A 62 -8.47 3.79 10.86
#